data_AF-A0A8J7TLF9-F1
#
_entry.id   AF-A0A8J7TLF9-F1
#
_cell.length_a   1.000
_cell.length_b   1.000
_cell.length_c   1.000
_cell.angle_alpha   90.00
_cell.angle_beta   90.00
_cell.angle_gamma   90.00
#
_symmetry.space_group_name_H-M   'P 1'
#
loop_
_entity.id
_entity.type
_entity.pdbx_description
1 polymer ?
#
loop_
_entity_poly.entity_id
_entity_poly.type
_entity_poly.pdbx_seq_one_letter_code
_entity_poly.pdbx_strand_id
1 'polypeptide(L)'
;MMEGESNNPSILTGPEALRLALEALENPNSERAHENFKTIVMAMEARHGENQKEVAGELQKLSKEIEALGQIEAAMEFKQRTTEMMLVLSMERRRKQSQAPSNNRSNLGSNLGSVGAMPNSFQTAAPSSPPVSPNTFQTAPAAAPLPSRRPGDSTSTRLVRHSHSTNSGLFQRLIYLVHTTTSFDNDLFLYTRTMGGKIDWALDSAGKRYRAVSLPQEPVILLVESDTLPRLLPVYAVTDLEKAGHDLAERGMTEKETLITPGGTCRVYKANVGIAIALLLVTDQAQ
;
A
#
# COMPACT_ATOMS: atom_id res chain seq x y z
N MET A 1 20.39 -36.88 10.70
CA MET A 1 20.11 -35.98 11.84
C MET A 1 21.08 -34.82 11.71
N MET A 2 20.59 -33.62 11.49
CA MET A 2 21.29 -32.38 11.87
C MET A 2 20.20 -31.42 12.37
N GLU A 3 20.44 -30.84 13.53
CA GLU A 3 19.53 -29.92 14.19
C GLU A 3 19.37 -28.64 13.33
N GLY A 4 18.24 -27.94 13.34
CA GLY A 4 17.31 -27.81 14.46
C GLY A 4 17.62 -26.57 15.31
N GLU A 5 18.35 -25.58 14.77
CA GLU A 5 18.61 -24.31 15.44
C GLU A 5 17.30 -23.56 15.75
N SER A 6 16.87 -23.71 16.99
CA SER A 6 15.83 -22.91 17.62
C SER A 6 16.31 -21.47 17.74
N ASN A 7 16.00 -20.65 16.72
CA ASN A 7 16.28 -19.22 16.67
C ASN A 7 15.44 -18.48 17.73
N ASN A 8 15.91 -18.53 18.97
CA ASN A 8 15.33 -17.84 20.12
C ASN A 8 15.71 -16.35 20.00
N PRO A 9 14.76 -15.41 19.97
CA PRO A 9 15.07 -14.01 19.78
C PRO A 9 15.76 -13.43 21.03
N SER A 10 17.08 -13.36 20.99
CA SER A 10 17.90 -12.72 22.02
C SER A 10 17.43 -11.29 22.27
N ILE A 11 17.23 -10.94 23.54
CA ILE A 11 16.75 -9.62 23.96
C ILE A 11 17.88 -8.58 23.79
N LEU A 12 17.99 -8.00 22.59
CA LEU A 12 19.01 -6.98 22.26
C LEU A 12 18.82 -5.71 23.07
N THR A 13 19.83 -5.24 23.80
CA THR A 13 19.80 -3.90 24.42
C THR A 13 19.84 -2.80 23.35
N GLY A 14 19.40 -1.58 23.70
CA GLY A 14 19.41 -0.43 22.77
C GLY A 14 20.78 -0.19 22.11
N PRO A 15 21.89 -0.13 22.86
CA PRO A 15 23.23 0.04 22.30
C PRO A 15 23.66 -1.10 21.37
N GLU A 16 23.26 -2.35 21.65
CA GLU A 16 23.57 -3.50 20.78
C GLU A 16 22.77 -3.43 19.47
N ALA A 17 21.49 -3.04 19.54
CA ALA A 17 20.65 -2.83 18.37
C ALA A 17 21.18 -1.67 17.50
N LEU A 18 21.66 -0.58 18.10
CA LEU A 18 22.34 0.50 17.38
C LEU A 18 23.65 0.02 16.73
N ARG A 19 24.47 -0.76 17.44
CA ARG A 19 25.71 -1.32 16.88
C ARG A 19 25.43 -2.22 15.67
N LEU A 20 24.44 -3.12 15.76
CA LEU A 20 24.03 -3.99 14.66
C LEU A 20 23.41 -3.21 13.50
N ALA A 21 22.69 -2.12 13.78
CA ALA A 21 22.14 -1.23 12.77
C ALA A 21 23.27 -0.57 11.96
N LEU A 22 24.26 0.02 12.62
CA LEU A 22 25.41 0.64 11.97
C LEU A 22 26.23 -0.38 11.17
N GLU A 23 26.47 -1.58 11.73
CA GLU A 23 27.16 -2.69 11.05
C GLU A 23 26.41 -3.15 9.77
N ALA A 24 25.07 -3.18 9.80
CA ALA A 24 24.25 -3.49 8.62
C ALA A 24 24.30 -2.37 7.56
N LEU A 25 24.41 -1.11 8.00
CA LEU A 25 24.41 0.07 7.13
C LEU A 25 25.74 0.32 6.41
N GLU A 26 26.85 -0.28 6.87
CA GLU A 26 28.12 -0.27 6.13
C GLU A 26 28.00 -1.00 4.78
N ASN A 27 27.22 -2.09 4.71
CA ASN A 27 27.02 -2.89 3.49
C ASN A 27 25.55 -3.35 3.35
N PRO A 28 24.59 -2.44 3.05
CA PRO A 28 23.14 -2.71 3.17
C PRO A 28 22.59 -3.84 2.29
N ASN A 29 23.29 -4.17 1.20
CA ASN A 29 22.90 -5.22 0.25
C ASN A 29 23.51 -6.60 0.56
N SER A 30 24.26 -6.74 1.65
CA SER A 30 24.86 -8.02 2.06
C SER A 30 23.85 -8.93 2.78
N GLU A 31 24.05 -10.24 2.68
CA GLU A 31 23.26 -11.25 3.42
C GLU A 31 23.35 -11.01 4.93
N ARG A 32 24.55 -10.69 5.44
CA ARG A 32 24.79 -10.30 6.84
C ARG A 32 24.01 -9.05 7.25
N ALA A 33 23.86 -8.04 6.40
CA ALA A 33 23.02 -6.88 6.70
C ALA A 33 21.54 -7.27 6.78
N HIS A 34 21.06 -8.14 5.88
CA HIS A 34 19.69 -8.69 5.94
C HIS A 34 19.44 -9.45 7.25
N GLU A 35 20.38 -10.29 7.68
CA GLU A 35 20.33 -11.01 8.97
C GLU A 35 20.34 -10.05 10.17
N ASN A 36 21.18 -9.01 10.15
CA ASN A 36 21.22 -7.99 11.20
C ASN A 36 19.87 -7.24 11.30
N PHE A 37 19.30 -6.78 10.18
CA PHE A 37 17.97 -6.14 10.18
C PHE A 37 16.87 -7.09 10.69
N LYS A 38 16.91 -8.37 10.28
CA LYS A 38 15.98 -9.40 10.76
C LYS A 38 16.09 -9.60 12.27
N THR A 39 17.31 -9.68 12.79
CA THR A 39 17.58 -9.86 14.22
C THR A 39 17.12 -8.66 15.05
N ILE A 40 17.35 -7.43 14.58
CA ILE A 40 16.85 -6.21 15.21
C ILE A 40 15.32 -6.22 15.28
N VAL A 41 14.63 -6.46 14.16
CA VAL A 41 13.16 -6.47 14.12
C VAL A 41 12.59 -7.58 15.01
N MET A 42 13.14 -8.80 14.94
CA MET A 42 12.71 -9.92 15.79
C MET A 42 12.91 -9.63 17.29
N ALA A 43 14.00 -8.97 17.68
CA ALA A 43 14.24 -8.61 19.09
C ALA A 43 13.25 -7.55 19.61
N MET A 44 12.83 -6.61 18.75
CA MET A 44 11.79 -5.64 19.11
C MET A 44 10.40 -6.29 19.18
N GLU A 45 10.06 -7.17 18.23
CA GLU A 45 8.82 -7.97 18.30
C GLU A 45 8.80 -8.91 19.52
N ALA A 46 9.93 -9.49 19.93
CA ALA A 46 10.02 -10.33 21.13
C ALA A 46 9.75 -9.56 22.44
N ARG A 47 10.02 -8.25 22.46
CA ARG A 47 9.72 -7.36 23.61
C ARG A 47 8.27 -6.89 23.66
N HIS A 48 7.70 -6.55 22.50
CA HIS A 48 6.42 -5.85 22.40
C HIS A 48 5.27 -6.74 21.86
N GLY A 49 5.57 -7.99 21.51
CA GLY A 49 4.61 -8.96 21.00
C GLY A 49 3.94 -8.48 19.71
N GLU A 50 2.62 -8.61 19.65
CA GLU A 50 1.82 -8.14 18.50
C GLU A 50 1.61 -6.61 18.47
N ASN A 51 2.15 -5.86 19.44
CA ASN A 51 2.01 -4.40 19.50
C ASN A 51 2.95 -3.68 18.53
N GLN A 52 2.63 -3.77 17.23
CA GLN A 52 3.38 -3.18 16.12
C GLN A 52 3.63 -1.66 16.28
N LYS A 53 2.79 -0.95 17.05
CA LYS A 53 2.98 0.47 17.35
C LYS A 53 4.21 0.71 18.23
N GLU A 54 4.47 -0.17 19.20
CA GLU A 54 5.65 -0.07 20.07
C GLU A 54 6.92 -0.54 19.35
N VAL A 55 6.84 -1.61 18.56
CA VAL A 55 7.93 -2.06 17.66
C VAL A 55 8.38 -0.92 16.74
N ALA A 56 7.45 -0.27 16.05
CA ALA A 56 7.75 0.90 15.23
C ALA A 56 8.30 2.08 16.05
N GLY A 57 7.85 2.24 17.30
CA GLY A 57 8.36 3.24 18.23
C GLY A 57 9.84 3.05 18.59
N GLU A 58 10.27 1.82 18.90
CA GLU A 58 11.68 1.50 19.18
C GLU A 58 12.56 1.65 17.93
N LEU A 59 12.11 1.16 16.77
CA LEU A 59 12.82 1.36 15.49
C LEU A 59 12.99 2.86 15.16
N GLN A 60 11.97 3.67 15.46
CA GLN A 60 12.03 5.12 15.28
C GLN A 60 12.98 5.82 16.28
N LYS A 61 13.25 5.26 17.46
CA LYS A 61 14.29 5.74 18.38
C LYS A 61 15.68 5.45 17.82
N LEU A 62 15.96 4.20 17.45
CA LEU A 62 17.23 3.79 16.83
C LEU A 62 17.54 4.64 15.58
N SER A 63 16.54 4.89 14.75
CA SER A 63 16.69 5.78 13.60
C SER A 63 17.07 7.23 13.98
N LYS A 64 16.55 7.76 15.10
CA LYS A 64 16.92 9.11 15.59
C LYS A 64 18.32 9.13 16.19
N GLU A 65 18.78 8.02 16.77
CA GLU A 65 20.17 7.87 17.23
C GLU A 65 21.14 7.88 16.04
N ILE A 66 20.79 7.22 14.92
CA ILE A 66 21.57 7.29 13.67
C ILE A 66 21.57 8.71 13.07
N GLU A 67 20.41 9.42 13.10
CA GLU A 67 20.34 10.84 12.70
C GLU A 67 21.22 11.74 13.60
N ALA A 68 21.27 11.47 14.91
CA ALA A 68 22.09 12.22 15.86
C ALA A 68 23.60 12.00 15.68
N LEU A 69 24.01 10.88 15.05
CA LEU A 69 25.38 10.65 14.59
C LEU A 69 25.71 11.37 13.26
N GLY A 70 24.78 12.16 12.71
CA GLY A 70 24.93 12.89 11.45
C GLY A 70 24.70 12.04 10.19
N GLN A 71 24.35 10.75 10.34
CA GLN A 71 24.22 9.81 9.23
C GLN A 71 22.79 9.81 8.66
N ILE A 72 22.35 10.94 8.10
CA ILE A 72 20.96 11.12 7.63
C ILE A 72 20.57 10.12 6.55
N GLU A 73 21.46 9.82 5.59
CA GLU A 73 21.21 8.84 4.53
C GLU A 73 21.11 7.41 5.09
N ALA A 74 22.00 7.04 6.02
CA ALA A 74 21.96 5.74 6.69
C ALA A 74 20.69 5.58 7.56
N ALA A 75 20.20 6.66 8.17
CA ALA A 75 18.91 6.66 8.88
C ALA A 75 17.71 6.47 7.93
N MET A 76 17.75 7.00 6.71
CA MET A 76 16.71 6.74 5.70
C MET A 76 16.74 5.28 5.23
N GLU A 77 17.92 4.75 4.90
CA GLU A 77 18.11 3.33 4.55
C GLU A 77 17.63 2.41 5.69
N PHE A 78 17.98 2.73 6.95
CA PHE A 78 17.53 1.99 8.13
C PHE A 78 15.99 1.94 8.24
N LYS A 79 15.30 3.08 8.09
CA LYS A 79 13.82 3.14 8.10
C LYS A 79 13.23 2.26 6.99
N GLN A 80 13.80 2.30 5.79
CA GLN A 80 13.33 1.50 4.67
C GLN A 80 13.52 0.00 4.94
N ARG A 81 14.76 -0.44 5.24
CA ARG A 81 15.08 -1.87 5.43
C ARG A 81 14.34 -2.51 6.59
N THR A 82 14.18 -1.80 7.70
CA THR A 82 13.41 -2.32 8.85
C THR A 82 11.92 -2.42 8.54
N THR A 83 11.37 -1.50 7.73
CA THR A 83 9.98 -1.57 7.24
C THR A 83 9.78 -2.74 6.28
N GLU A 84 10.68 -2.92 5.31
CA GLU A 84 10.68 -4.08 4.41
C GLU A 84 10.75 -5.41 5.20
N MET A 85 11.63 -5.49 6.20
CA MET A 85 11.79 -6.66 7.05
C MET A 85 10.53 -6.98 7.88
N MET A 86 9.89 -5.98 8.50
CA MET A 86 8.61 -6.16 9.20
C MET A 86 7.53 -6.73 8.27
N LEU A 87 7.45 -6.24 7.03
CA LEU A 87 6.50 -6.74 6.03
C LEU A 87 6.82 -8.19 5.63
N VAL A 88 8.08 -8.53 5.40
CA VAL A 88 8.53 -9.90 5.08
C VAL A 88 8.14 -10.87 6.21
N LEU A 89 8.49 -10.56 7.46
CA LEU A 89 8.17 -11.40 8.62
C LEU A 89 6.65 -11.55 8.84
N SER A 90 5.87 -10.48 8.59
CA SER A 90 4.40 -10.50 8.64
C SER A 90 3.78 -11.36 7.54
N MET A 91 4.34 -11.36 6.32
CA MET A 91 3.91 -12.25 5.24
C MET A 91 4.30 -13.71 5.53
N GLU A 92 5.50 -13.95 6.06
CA GLU A 92 5.97 -15.30 6.42
C GLU A 92 5.11 -15.92 7.53
N ARG A 93 4.77 -15.16 8.58
CA ARG A 93 3.82 -15.59 9.64
C ARG A 93 2.46 -15.98 9.06
N ARG A 94 1.86 -15.14 8.21
CA ARG A 94 0.58 -15.44 7.56
C ARG A 94 0.65 -16.69 6.67
N ARG A 95 1.76 -16.90 5.96
CA ARG A 95 2.00 -18.10 5.14
C ARG A 95 2.15 -19.37 5.99
N LYS A 96 2.84 -19.30 7.13
CA LYS A 96 2.96 -20.43 8.07
C LYS A 96 1.61 -20.75 8.73
N GLN A 97 0.82 -19.72 9.06
CA GLN A 97 -0.52 -19.89 9.63
C GLN A 97 -1.53 -20.49 8.63
N SER A 98 -1.45 -20.15 7.34
CA SER A 98 -2.29 -20.74 6.29
C SER A 98 -1.83 -22.12 5.80
N GLN A 99 -0.61 -22.55 6.13
CA GLN A 99 -0.07 -23.87 5.83
C GLN A 99 -0.17 -24.87 7.00
N ALA A 100 -0.66 -24.45 8.18
CA ALA A 100 -0.96 -25.36 9.27
C ALA A 100 -2.13 -26.28 8.89
N PRO A 101 -2.01 -27.62 9.00
CA PRO A 101 -3.06 -28.54 8.60
C PRO A 101 -4.31 -28.35 9.46
N SER A 102 -5.47 -28.21 8.79
CA SER A 102 -6.78 -28.00 9.38
C SER A 102 -7.32 -29.28 10.05
N ASN A 103 -6.72 -29.64 11.19
CA ASN A 103 -7.22 -30.72 12.05
C ASN A 103 -8.50 -30.28 12.79
N ASN A 104 -9.61 -30.44 12.07
CA ASN A 104 -10.94 -30.83 12.54
C ASN A 104 -11.50 -30.14 13.81
N ARG A 105 -12.48 -29.24 13.60
CA ARG A 105 -13.60 -29.12 14.55
C ARG A 105 -14.92 -28.79 13.86
N SER A 106 -15.50 -29.80 13.22
CA SER A 106 -16.94 -29.87 13.02
C SER A 106 -17.66 -29.85 14.37
N ASN A 107 -18.63 -28.95 14.56
CA ASN A 107 -19.73 -29.20 15.49
C ASN A 107 -20.99 -28.42 15.07
N LEU A 108 -21.97 -29.12 14.51
CA LEU A 108 -23.36 -28.64 14.51
C LEU A 108 -23.89 -28.70 15.95
N GLY A 109 -24.78 -27.77 16.32
CA GLY A 109 -25.27 -27.69 17.70
C GLY A 109 -26.35 -26.64 17.92
N SER A 110 -27.37 -26.62 17.05
CA SER A 110 -28.60 -25.86 17.26
C SER A 110 -29.37 -26.39 18.48
N ASN A 111 -29.79 -25.52 19.41
CA ASN A 111 -30.99 -25.80 20.20
C ASN A 111 -31.73 -24.53 20.67
N LEU A 112 -33.05 -24.62 20.74
CA LEU A 112 -34.00 -23.56 21.10
C LEU A 112 -34.84 -23.98 22.32
N GLY A 113 -35.21 -23.02 23.17
CA GLY A 113 -36.07 -23.23 24.36
C GLY A 113 -35.33 -23.74 25.62
N SER A 114 -35.86 -23.61 26.84
CA SER A 114 -37.15 -23.05 27.27
C SER A 114 -37.18 -22.80 28.80
N VAL A 115 -37.64 -21.61 29.23
CA VAL A 115 -38.47 -21.28 30.42
C VAL A 115 -38.17 -21.83 31.85
N GLY A 116 -38.17 -20.93 32.85
CA GLY A 116 -38.53 -21.19 34.27
C GLY A 116 -37.44 -20.82 35.31
N ALA A 117 -37.52 -19.71 36.07
CA ALA A 117 -38.33 -19.45 37.29
C ALA A 117 -37.72 -20.10 38.58
N MET A 118 -37.56 -19.49 39.79
CA MET A 118 -38.03 -18.27 40.50
C MET A 118 -36.96 -17.84 41.58
N PRO A 119 -37.26 -17.16 42.72
CA PRO A 119 -38.01 -15.91 43.04
C PRO A 119 -37.10 -14.78 43.62
N ASN A 120 -37.41 -13.48 43.50
CA ASN A 120 -38.22 -12.61 44.41
C ASN A 120 -37.68 -12.51 45.87
N SER A 121 -37.70 -11.37 46.58
CA SER A 121 -38.52 -10.14 46.49
C SER A 121 -37.83 -8.98 47.24
N PHE A 122 -37.86 -7.73 46.74
CA PHE A 122 -38.79 -6.63 47.10
C PHE A 122 -38.25 -5.29 46.49
N GLN A 123 -38.92 -4.11 46.42
CA GLN A 123 -40.24 -3.66 46.93
C GLN A 123 -40.89 -2.52 46.08
N THR A 124 -41.73 -1.70 46.73
CA THR A 124 -42.66 -0.61 46.35
C THR A 124 -42.09 0.81 46.63
N ALA A 125 -42.60 1.96 46.16
CA ALA A 125 -43.57 2.35 45.11
C ALA A 125 -43.50 3.90 44.86
N ALA A 126 -44.20 4.42 43.84
CA ALA A 126 -44.37 5.86 43.50
C ALA A 126 -45.51 6.54 44.32
N PRO A 127 -46.01 7.81 44.13
CA PRO A 127 -45.91 8.71 42.95
C PRO A 127 -45.89 10.26 43.17
N SER A 128 -46.07 11.03 42.06
CA SER A 128 -46.72 12.36 41.93
C SER A 128 -45.89 13.69 41.89
N SER A 129 -46.51 14.71 41.27
CA SER A 129 -46.09 16.12 41.00
C SER A 129 -47.37 16.99 40.91
N PRO A 130 -47.39 18.33 40.68
CA PRO A 130 -46.39 19.42 40.74
C PRO A 130 -46.84 20.52 41.79
N PRO A 131 -46.55 21.87 41.74
CA PRO A 131 -46.86 22.86 40.68
C PRO A 131 -45.79 24.00 40.47
N VAL A 132 -46.19 25.18 39.92
CA VAL A 132 -45.34 26.17 39.20
C VAL A 132 -45.53 27.63 39.71
N SER A 133 -44.52 28.52 39.51
CA SER A 133 -44.55 30.02 39.38
C SER A 133 -43.85 30.84 40.49
N PRO A 134 -43.47 32.13 40.29
CA PRO A 134 -42.90 32.82 39.10
C PRO A 134 -41.70 33.79 39.40
N ASN A 135 -41.03 34.30 38.34
CA ASN A 135 -40.17 35.52 38.18
C ASN A 135 -39.49 36.21 39.41
N THR A 136 -38.24 36.73 39.32
CA THR A 136 -37.94 38.02 38.65
C THR A 136 -36.42 38.39 38.65
N PHE A 137 -35.92 38.95 37.52
CA PHE A 137 -34.65 39.69 37.24
C PHE A 137 -33.33 39.47 38.03
N GLN A 138 -32.25 39.16 37.30
CA GLN A 138 -31.13 40.12 37.04
C GLN A 138 -30.26 39.72 35.83
N THR A 139 -29.33 40.59 35.41
CA THR A 139 -28.91 40.79 34.01
C THR A 139 -27.45 40.49 33.64
N ALA A 140 -27.24 40.18 32.34
CA ALA A 140 -26.03 40.41 31.51
C ALA A 140 -24.84 39.42 31.61
N PRO A 141 -23.96 39.34 30.56
CA PRO A 141 -24.16 39.60 29.13
C PRO A 141 -23.82 38.37 28.23
N ALA A 142 -23.93 38.54 26.91
CA ALA A 142 -23.85 37.46 25.92
C ALA A 142 -22.46 36.81 25.77
N ALA A 143 -22.44 35.47 25.78
CA ALA A 143 -21.39 34.65 25.17
C ALA A 143 -21.99 33.88 23.98
N ALA A 144 -21.27 33.81 22.86
CA ALA A 144 -21.77 33.20 21.62
C ALA A 144 -22.03 31.68 21.80
N PRO A 145 -23.09 31.11 21.21
CA PRO A 145 -23.39 29.70 21.32
C PRO A 145 -22.33 28.86 20.59
N LEU A 146 -21.69 27.95 21.34
CA LEU A 146 -20.85 26.89 20.77
C LEU A 146 -21.68 26.05 19.77
N PRO A 147 -21.16 25.74 18.58
CA PRO A 147 -21.89 24.94 17.60
C PRO A 147 -22.11 23.52 18.15
N SER A 148 -23.38 23.16 18.33
CA SER A 148 -23.80 21.82 18.74
C SER A 148 -23.37 20.78 17.71
N ARG A 149 -22.37 19.96 18.07
CA ARG A 149 -21.94 18.82 17.25
C ARG A 149 -23.08 17.80 17.14
N ARG A 150 -23.70 17.71 15.98
CA ARG A 150 -24.58 16.59 15.64
C ARG A 150 -23.74 15.31 15.52
N PRO A 151 -24.19 14.16 16.04
CA PRO A 151 -23.60 12.88 15.72
C PRO A 151 -23.88 12.59 14.23
N GLY A 152 -22.86 12.64 13.38
CA GLY A 152 -23.05 12.46 11.93
C GLY A 152 -21.86 12.85 11.07
N ASP A 153 -21.01 13.79 11.51
CA ASP A 153 -19.80 14.20 10.78
C ASP A 153 -18.68 13.15 10.89
N SER A 154 -18.91 12.00 10.25
CA SER A 154 -17.80 11.26 9.67
C SER A 154 -17.24 12.12 8.53
N THR A 155 -15.99 12.57 8.66
CA THR A 155 -15.21 13.14 7.55
C THR A 155 -14.86 12.04 6.55
N SER A 156 -15.89 11.49 5.91
CA SER A 156 -15.77 10.70 4.71
C SER A 156 -15.26 11.65 3.63
N THR A 157 -13.96 11.56 3.34
CA THR A 157 -13.33 12.19 2.18
C THR A 157 -13.98 11.63 0.93
N ARG A 158 -15.11 12.22 0.53
CA ARG A 158 -15.85 11.86 -0.67
C ARG A 158 -14.91 12.07 -1.84
N LEU A 159 -14.34 10.98 -2.34
CA LEU A 159 -13.58 10.97 -3.59
C LEU A 159 -14.48 11.56 -4.66
N VAL A 160 -14.21 12.80 -5.04
CA VAL A 160 -14.94 13.48 -6.11
C VAL A 160 -14.51 12.78 -7.39
N ARG A 161 -15.31 11.79 -7.82
CA ARG A 161 -15.26 11.30 -9.19
C ARG A 161 -15.67 12.45 -10.08
N HIS A 162 -14.68 13.17 -10.61
CA HIS A 162 -14.90 14.12 -11.69
C HIS A 162 -15.39 13.32 -12.90
N SER A 163 -16.71 13.33 -13.12
CA SER A 163 -17.31 12.74 -14.32
C SER A 163 -16.86 13.55 -15.52
N HIS A 164 -15.88 13.01 -16.27
CA HIS A 164 -15.39 13.53 -17.54
C HIS A 164 -15.33 15.07 -17.62
N SER A 165 -14.44 15.69 -16.82
CA SER A 165 -14.00 17.04 -17.20
C SER A 165 -13.35 16.93 -18.57
N THR A 166 -13.76 17.77 -19.53
CA THR A 166 -13.07 17.93 -20.82
C THR A 166 -11.65 18.41 -20.55
N ASN A 167 -10.72 17.47 -20.41
CA ASN A 167 -9.37 17.75 -19.95
C ASN A 167 -8.59 18.37 -21.11
N SER A 168 -8.53 19.70 -21.14
CA SER A 168 -7.75 20.45 -22.14
C SER A 168 -6.23 20.40 -21.89
N GLY A 169 -5.79 19.65 -20.88
CA GLY A 169 -4.38 19.35 -20.66
C GLY A 169 -3.78 18.47 -21.76
N LEU A 170 -2.45 18.53 -21.90
CA LEU A 170 -1.72 17.72 -22.89
C LEU A 170 -1.90 16.21 -22.66
N PHE A 171 -2.01 15.81 -21.38
CA PHE A 171 -2.23 14.43 -20.95
C PHE A 171 -3.73 14.14 -20.88
N GLN A 172 -4.20 13.26 -21.75
CA GLN A 172 -5.63 12.95 -21.91
C GLN A 172 -6.09 11.82 -20.98
N ARG A 173 -5.50 10.63 -21.14
CA ARG A 173 -5.84 9.41 -20.37
C ARG A 173 -4.69 8.41 -20.34
N LEU A 174 -4.74 7.45 -19.42
CA LEU A 174 -3.90 6.26 -19.42
C LEU A 174 -4.49 5.25 -20.41
N ILE A 175 -3.80 4.92 -21.51
CA ILE A 175 -4.28 3.91 -22.48
C ILE A 175 -3.79 2.52 -22.10
N TYR A 176 -2.48 2.39 -21.90
CA TYR A 176 -1.85 1.11 -21.58
C TYR A 176 -1.19 1.16 -20.21
N LEU A 177 -1.27 0.06 -19.48
CA LEU A 177 -0.33 -0.26 -18.42
C LEU A 177 0.58 -1.37 -18.93
N VAL A 178 1.84 -1.04 -19.17
CA VAL A 178 2.84 -2.03 -19.57
C VAL A 178 3.26 -2.82 -18.34
N HIS A 179 3.25 -4.14 -18.42
CA HIS A 179 3.89 -5.02 -17.45
C HIS A 179 5.06 -5.72 -18.14
N THR A 180 6.27 -5.50 -17.65
CA THR A 180 7.46 -6.19 -18.15
C THR A 180 7.74 -7.42 -17.32
N THR A 181 8.09 -8.53 -17.98
CA THR A 181 8.25 -9.83 -17.34
C THR A 181 9.34 -10.68 -17.99
N THR A 182 9.93 -11.55 -17.18
CA THR A 182 10.82 -12.65 -17.58
C THR A 182 10.12 -14.02 -17.53
N SER A 183 8.85 -14.06 -17.09
CA SER A 183 8.03 -15.25 -16.91
C SER A 183 6.72 -15.13 -17.71
N PHE A 184 6.87 -14.73 -18.98
CA PHE A 184 5.81 -14.27 -19.87
C PHE A 184 4.54 -15.11 -19.87
N ASP A 185 4.66 -16.43 -20.02
CA ASP A 185 3.51 -17.33 -20.17
C ASP A 185 2.69 -17.45 -18.88
N ASN A 186 3.31 -17.33 -17.70
CA ASN A 186 2.60 -17.29 -16.42
C ASN A 186 1.84 -15.97 -16.22
N ASP A 187 2.44 -14.84 -16.57
CA ASP A 187 1.76 -13.53 -16.47
C ASP A 187 0.67 -13.38 -17.55
N LEU A 188 0.87 -13.93 -18.75
CA LEU A 188 -0.19 -14.00 -19.76
C LEU A 188 -1.36 -14.88 -19.29
N PHE A 189 -1.07 -16.00 -18.61
CA PHE A 189 -2.10 -16.83 -17.98
C PHE A 189 -2.86 -16.06 -16.88
N LEU A 190 -2.17 -15.25 -16.06
CA LEU A 190 -2.82 -14.37 -15.07
C LEU A 190 -3.84 -13.44 -15.74
N TYR A 191 -3.43 -12.67 -16.75
CA TYR A 191 -4.34 -11.70 -17.38
C TYR A 191 -5.46 -12.33 -18.20
N THR A 192 -5.24 -13.50 -18.81
CA THR A 192 -6.24 -14.15 -19.69
C THR A 192 -7.13 -15.16 -18.97
N ARG A 193 -6.55 -16.09 -18.20
CA ARG A 193 -7.27 -17.20 -17.57
C ARG A 193 -7.76 -16.87 -16.17
N THR A 194 -6.95 -16.18 -15.35
CA THR A 194 -7.35 -15.78 -14.00
C THR A 194 -8.22 -14.53 -13.99
N MET A 195 -7.87 -13.52 -14.79
CA MET A 195 -8.60 -12.24 -14.87
C MET A 195 -9.65 -12.17 -15.99
N GLY A 196 -9.73 -13.18 -16.87
CA GLY A 196 -10.72 -13.24 -17.95
C GLY A 196 -10.49 -12.27 -19.12
N GLY A 197 -9.29 -11.67 -19.23
CA GLY A 197 -8.93 -10.75 -20.29
C GLY A 197 -8.78 -11.43 -21.65
N LYS A 198 -8.93 -10.63 -22.72
CA LYS A 198 -8.81 -11.08 -24.12
C LYS A 198 -7.55 -10.52 -24.76
N ILE A 199 -6.85 -11.34 -25.55
CA ILE A 199 -5.70 -10.88 -26.33
C ILE A 199 -6.24 -10.23 -27.59
N ASP A 200 -6.19 -8.90 -27.65
CA ASP A 200 -6.72 -8.12 -28.78
C ASP A 200 -5.62 -7.75 -29.78
N TRP A 201 -4.35 -7.80 -29.36
CA TRP A 201 -3.20 -7.59 -30.24
C TRP A 201 -1.98 -8.41 -29.79
N ALA A 202 -1.18 -8.82 -30.77
CA ALA A 202 0.04 -9.60 -30.58
C ALA A 202 1.13 -9.16 -31.56
N LEU A 203 2.36 -9.04 -31.07
CA LEU A 203 3.56 -8.85 -31.89
C LEU A 203 4.71 -9.60 -31.24
N ASP A 204 5.53 -10.29 -32.04
CA ASP A 204 6.80 -10.87 -31.61
C ASP A 204 7.90 -10.23 -32.47
N SER A 205 8.83 -9.49 -31.84
CA SER A 205 9.80 -8.65 -32.54
C SER A 205 11.09 -8.50 -31.72
N ALA A 206 12.24 -8.52 -32.39
CA ALA A 206 13.57 -8.40 -31.78
C ALA A 206 13.82 -9.34 -30.57
N GLY A 207 13.24 -10.56 -30.61
CA GLY A 207 13.34 -11.54 -29.52
C GLY A 207 12.43 -11.24 -28.31
N LYS A 208 11.59 -10.21 -28.36
CA LYS A 208 10.61 -9.85 -27.32
C LYS A 208 9.20 -10.19 -27.78
N ARG A 209 8.41 -10.80 -26.89
CA ARG A 209 6.97 -11.04 -27.08
C ARG A 209 6.16 -9.87 -26.51
N TYR A 210 5.15 -9.43 -27.25
CA TYR A 210 4.23 -8.35 -26.87
C TYR A 210 2.78 -8.83 -27.00
N ARG A 211 1.96 -8.70 -25.96
CA ARG A 211 0.52 -9.01 -26.02
C ARG A 211 -0.28 -7.90 -25.35
N ALA A 212 -1.22 -7.31 -26.06
CA ALA A 212 -2.20 -6.42 -25.47
C ALA A 212 -3.39 -7.25 -24.99
N VAL A 213 -3.61 -7.25 -23.68
CA VAL A 213 -4.72 -7.95 -23.02
C VAL A 213 -5.74 -6.92 -22.56
N SER A 214 -6.89 -6.89 -23.23
CA SER A 214 -8.01 -6.05 -22.88
C SER A 214 -8.81 -6.67 -21.73
N LEU A 215 -9.10 -5.84 -20.73
CA LEU A 215 -10.00 -6.14 -19.63
C LEU A 215 -11.36 -5.44 -19.88
N PRO A 216 -12.44 -5.74 -19.13
CA PRO A 216 -13.75 -5.11 -19.33
C PRO A 216 -13.79 -3.59 -19.15
N GLN A 217 -12.75 -2.99 -18.57
CA GLN A 217 -12.53 -1.55 -18.45
C GLN A 217 -11.04 -1.25 -18.69
N GLU A 218 -10.75 -0.04 -19.17
CA GLU A 218 -9.38 0.47 -19.36
C GLU A 218 -8.61 0.58 -18.02
N PRO A 219 -7.25 0.54 -18.03
CA PRO A 219 -6.36 0.49 -19.19
C PRO A 219 -6.17 -0.92 -19.77
N VAL A 220 -5.73 -0.99 -21.02
CA VAL A 220 -5.29 -2.25 -21.64
C VAL A 220 -3.95 -2.66 -21.05
N ILE A 221 -3.79 -3.94 -20.69
CA ILE A 221 -2.51 -4.44 -20.17
C ILE A 221 -1.62 -4.79 -21.36
N LEU A 222 -0.48 -4.11 -21.50
CA LEU A 222 0.52 -4.45 -22.51
C LEU A 222 1.62 -5.31 -21.86
N LEU A 223 1.50 -6.63 -21.99
CA LEU A 223 2.51 -7.55 -21.48
C LEU A 223 3.70 -7.59 -22.45
N VAL A 224 4.90 -7.35 -21.93
CA VAL A 224 6.14 -7.29 -22.72
C VAL A 224 7.22 -8.15 -22.08
N GLU A 225 7.83 -9.03 -22.86
CA GLU A 225 9.01 -9.78 -22.42
C GLU A 225 10.24 -8.87 -22.45
N SER A 226 10.68 -8.40 -21.29
CA SER A 226 11.81 -7.46 -21.18
C SER A 226 12.34 -7.34 -19.75
N ASP A 227 13.65 -7.19 -19.63
CA ASP A 227 14.43 -6.94 -18.41
C ASP A 227 14.93 -5.48 -18.30
N THR A 228 15.16 -4.80 -19.43
CA THR A 228 15.63 -3.40 -19.49
C THR A 228 14.60 -2.34 -19.11
N LEU A 229 13.31 -2.66 -19.25
CA LEU A 229 12.18 -1.74 -19.01
C LEU A 229 11.67 -1.90 -17.57
N PRO A 230 11.24 -0.80 -16.92
CA PRO A 230 10.71 -0.86 -15.55
C PRO A 230 9.45 -1.72 -15.48
N ARG A 231 9.29 -2.44 -14.35
CA ARG A 231 8.32 -3.53 -14.23
C ARG A 231 6.87 -3.14 -14.52
N LEU A 232 6.50 -1.92 -14.15
CA LEU A 232 5.24 -1.30 -14.55
C LEU A 232 5.56 0.05 -15.19
N LEU A 233 5.03 0.29 -16.39
CA LEU A 233 5.23 1.54 -17.13
C LEU A 233 3.86 2.04 -17.64
N PRO A 234 3.32 3.13 -17.09
CA PRO A 234 2.08 3.73 -17.58
C PRO A 234 2.31 4.45 -18.92
N VAL A 235 1.41 4.24 -19.88
CA VAL A 235 1.42 4.90 -21.20
C VAL A 235 0.25 5.89 -21.29
N TYR A 236 0.58 7.18 -21.32
CA TYR A 236 -0.39 8.26 -21.44
C TYR A 236 -0.61 8.67 -22.89
N ALA A 237 -1.88 8.82 -23.24
CA ALA A 237 -2.33 9.57 -24.40
C ALA A 237 -1.93 11.03 -24.27
N VAL A 238 -1.25 11.57 -25.28
CA VAL A 238 -0.98 13.00 -25.41
C VAL A 238 -1.46 13.55 -26.74
N THR A 239 -1.87 14.83 -26.74
CA THR A 239 -2.26 15.57 -27.95
C THR A 239 -1.07 16.20 -28.69
N ASP A 240 0.01 16.48 -27.97
CA ASP A 240 1.26 17.01 -28.50
C ASP A 240 2.43 16.32 -27.79
N LEU A 241 3.20 15.54 -28.54
CA LEU A 241 4.30 14.72 -28.02
C LEU A 241 5.54 15.55 -27.67
N GLU A 242 5.83 16.59 -28.47
CA GLU A 242 7.03 17.42 -28.26
C GLU A 242 6.83 18.36 -27.08
N LYS A 243 5.65 18.98 -26.97
CA LYS A 243 5.31 19.83 -25.83
C LYS A 243 5.20 19.03 -24.53
N ALA A 244 4.57 17.85 -24.56
CA ALA A 244 4.55 16.98 -23.39
C ALA A 244 5.95 16.48 -23.01
N GLY A 245 6.80 16.15 -23.98
CA GLY A 245 8.21 15.80 -23.74
C GLY A 245 9.00 16.95 -23.10
N HIS A 246 8.77 18.19 -23.54
CA HIS A 246 9.38 19.39 -22.97
C HIS A 246 8.95 19.62 -21.51
N ASP A 247 7.64 19.57 -21.23
CA ASP A 247 7.07 19.66 -19.88
C ASP A 247 7.65 18.61 -18.91
N LEU A 248 8.05 17.44 -19.42
CA LEU A 248 8.72 16.40 -18.63
C LEU A 248 10.23 16.66 -18.47
N ALA A 249 10.89 17.20 -19.50
CA ALA A 249 12.30 17.57 -19.46
C ALA A 249 12.57 18.71 -18.45
N GLU A 250 11.71 19.72 -18.39
CA GLU A 250 11.76 20.78 -17.35
C GLU A 250 11.66 20.21 -15.93
N ARG A 251 10.98 19.07 -15.76
CA ARG A 251 10.82 18.34 -14.49
C ARG A 251 11.93 17.31 -14.24
N GLY A 252 12.99 17.32 -15.03
CA GLY A 252 14.16 16.44 -14.86
C GLY A 252 13.95 15.00 -15.33
N MET A 253 12.91 14.72 -16.13
CA MET A 253 12.78 13.43 -16.82
C MET A 253 13.55 13.46 -18.14
N THR A 254 14.17 12.34 -18.50
CA THR A 254 14.92 12.22 -19.76
C THR A 254 14.33 11.11 -20.62
N GLU A 255 14.21 11.36 -21.92
CA GLU A 255 13.87 10.33 -22.90
C GLU A 255 15.00 9.30 -22.97
N LYS A 256 14.66 8.01 -22.94
CA LYS A 256 15.65 6.91 -22.90
C LYS A 256 15.48 5.87 -24.00
N GLU A 257 14.24 5.52 -24.32
CA GLU A 257 13.94 4.40 -25.22
C GLU A 257 12.54 4.57 -25.85
N THR A 258 12.26 3.80 -26.89
CA THR A 258 10.95 3.73 -27.53
C THR A 258 10.30 2.37 -27.29
N LEU A 259 8.96 2.35 -27.23
CA LEU A 259 8.18 1.13 -27.00
C LEU A 259 7.12 0.98 -28.10
N ILE A 260 7.01 -0.21 -28.69
CA ILE A 260 5.96 -0.52 -29.66
C ILE A 260 4.67 -0.90 -28.92
N THR A 261 3.55 -0.28 -29.30
CA THR A 261 2.22 -0.57 -28.77
C THR A 261 1.21 -0.73 -29.92
N PRO A 262 -0.01 -1.26 -29.68
CA PRO A 262 -1.04 -1.34 -30.72
C PRO A 262 -1.41 0.01 -31.34
N GLY A 263 -1.27 1.11 -30.58
CA GLY A 263 -1.53 2.47 -31.06
C GLY A 263 -0.34 3.15 -31.73
N GLY A 264 0.78 2.44 -31.94
CA GLY A 264 2.02 2.97 -32.49
C GLY A 264 3.17 3.04 -31.48
N THR A 265 4.22 3.77 -31.83
CA THR A 265 5.45 3.86 -31.02
C THR A 265 5.33 4.94 -29.96
N CYS A 266 5.58 4.57 -28.70
CA CYS A 266 5.68 5.48 -27.57
C CYS A 266 7.13 5.93 -27.32
N ARG A 267 7.30 7.11 -26.75
CA ARG A 267 8.57 7.59 -26.17
C ARG A 267 8.56 7.37 -24.66
N VAL A 268 9.62 6.79 -24.10
CA VAL A 268 9.73 6.47 -22.66
C VAL A 268 10.64 7.47 -21.97
N TYR A 269 10.09 8.16 -20.98
CA TYR A 269 10.78 9.14 -20.13
C TYR A 269 11.06 8.54 -18.75
N LYS A 270 12.29 8.68 -18.25
CA LYS A 270 12.71 8.23 -16.92
C LYS A 270 13.24 9.40 -16.10
N ALA A 271 12.80 9.51 -14.85
CA ALA A 271 13.38 10.38 -13.84
C ALA A 271 14.54 9.68 -13.12
N ASN A 272 15.39 10.46 -12.44
CA ASN A 272 16.49 9.92 -11.64
C ASN A 272 16.01 9.04 -10.46
N VAL A 273 14.77 9.22 -10.00
CA VAL A 273 14.19 8.57 -8.80
C VAL A 273 13.27 7.40 -9.17
N GLY A 274 13.66 6.58 -10.16
CA GLY A 274 12.96 5.33 -10.54
C GLY A 274 11.59 5.47 -11.20
N ILE A 275 10.99 6.67 -11.22
CA ILE A 275 9.72 6.93 -11.93
C ILE A 275 9.97 6.92 -13.43
N ALA A 276 9.15 6.16 -14.15
CA ALA A 276 9.13 6.14 -15.61
C ALA A 276 7.70 6.25 -16.12
N ILE A 277 7.51 6.99 -17.21
CA ILE A 277 6.23 7.13 -17.92
C ILE A 277 6.49 7.09 -19.43
N ALA A 278 5.53 6.59 -20.19
CA ALA A 278 5.59 6.60 -21.64
C ALA A 278 4.51 7.51 -22.23
N LEU A 279 4.82 8.18 -23.32
CA LEU A 279 3.90 9.03 -24.06
C LEU A 279 3.55 8.41 -25.40
N LEU A 280 2.26 8.37 -25.73
CA LEU A 280 1.74 8.00 -27.03
C LEU A 280 0.97 9.18 -27.62
N LEU A 281 1.38 9.65 -28.80
CA LEU A 281 0.60 10.62 -29.55
C LEU A 281 -0.70 9.96 -30.02
N VAL A 282 -1.85 10.47 -29.56
CA VAL A 282 -3.14 10.06 -30.09
C VAL A 282 -3.48 11.01 -31.23
N THR A 283 -3.29 10.54 -32.46
CA THR A 283 -4.03 11.10 -33.60
C THR A 283 -5.50 10.78 -33.38
N ASP A 284 -6.36 11.79 -33.50
CA ASP A 284 -7.80 11.64 -33.27
C ASP A 284 -8.40 10.76 -34.38
N GLN A 285 -8.48 9.45 -34.11
CA GLN A 285 -9.10 8.47 -34.99
C GLN A 285 -10.60 8.57 -34.80
N ALA A 286 -11.22 9.48 -35.57
CA ALA A 286 -12.65 9.65 -35.60
C ALA A 286 -13.34 8.44 -36.29
N GLN A 287 -13.71 7.42 -35.51
CA GLN A 287 -14.82 6.49 -35.80
C GLN A 287 -15.25 5.68 -34.57
#